data_AF-A0AA51QBI5-F1
#
_entry.id   AF-A0AA51QBI5-F1
#
_cell.length_a   1.000
_cell.length_b   1.000
_cell.length_c   1.000
_cell.angle_alpha   90.00
_cell.angle_beta   90.00
_cell.angle_gamma   90.00
#
_symmetry.space_group_name_H-M   'P 1'
#
loop_
_entity.id
_entity.type
_entity.pdbx_description
1 polymer ?
#
loop_
_entity_poly.entity_id
_entity_poly.type
_entity_poly.pdbx_seq_one_letter_code
_entity_poly.pdbx_strand_id
1 'polypeptide(L)'
;MTLAPIVAGNDSVACSLVQRLATGHTGKLRIDVSSGKEEFLSFLKVRGFQQVSQPPIMMLGNETMPTRNGALFAIAAQSFG
;
A
#
# COMPACT_ATOMS: atom_id res chain seq x y z
N MET A 1 -12.89 6.19 0.62
CA MET A 1 -12.31 5.84 -0.70
C MET A 1 -11.05 5.03 -0.48
N THR A 2 -10.78 4.03 -1.32
CA THR A 2 -9.54 3.24 -1.26
C THR A 2 -8.56 3.75 -2.33
N LEU A 3 -7.30 3.99 -1.96
CA LEU A 3 -6.23 4.42 -2.86
C LEU A 3 -5.43 3.21 -3.34
N ALA A 4 -5.95 2.51 -4.35
CA ALA A 4 -5.32 1.32 -4.88
C ALA A 4 -5.89 0.88 -6.25
N PRO A 5 -5.16 0.04 -7.02
CA PRO A 5 -3.78 -0.40 -6.76
C PRO A 5 -2.77 0.76 -6.97
N ILE A 6 -1.67 0.74 -6.22
CA ILE A 6 -0.54 1.65 -6.43
C ILE A 6 0.65 0.80 -6.88
N VAL A 7 1.05 0.98 -8.14
CA VAL A 7 2.22 0.34 -8.74
C VAL A 7 3.20 1.42 -9.15
N ALA A 8 4.45 1.33 -8.70
CA ALA A 8 5.47 2.33 -8.95
C ALA A 8 6.87 1.70 -8.95
N GLY A 9 7.81 2.32 -9.66
CA GLY A 9 9.20 1.86 -9.70
C GLY A 9 10.01 2.15 -8.43
N ASN A 10 9.56 3.10 -7.59
CA ASN A 10 10.20 3.48 -6.33
C ASN A 10 9.23 4.23 -5.41
N ASP A 11 9.63 4.43 -4.16
CA ASP A 11 8.86 5.11 -3.11
C ASP A 11 8.49 6.55 -3.49
N SER A 12 9.40 7.33 -4.10
CA SER A 12 9.13 8.72 -4.48
C SER A 12 7.97 8.83 -5.48
N VAL A 13 7.92 7.93 -6.48
CA VAL A 13 6.82 7.86 -7.44
C VAL A 13 5.53 7.41 -6.77
N ALA A 14 5.58 6.41 -5.88
CA ALA A 14 4.40 5.95 -5.14
C ALA A 14 3.80 7.06 -4.25
N CYS A 15 4.64 7.79 -3.52
CA CYS A 15 4.24 8.94 -2.70
C CYS A 15 3.57 10.03 -3.54
N SER A 16 4.14 10.34 -4.70
CA SER A 16 3.61 11.34 -5.63
C SER A 16 2.24 10.94 -6.17
N LEU A 17 2.04 9.66 -6.52
CA LEU A 17 0.75 9.12 -6.95
C LEU A 17 -0.30 9.25 -5.85
N VAL A 18 0.02 8.82 -4.63
CA VAL A 18 -0.90 8.93 -3.49
C VAL A 18 -1.27 10.38 -3.21
N GLN A 19 -0.30 11.29 -3.18
CA GLN A 19 -0.53 12.71 -2.96
C GLN A 19 -1.49 13.27 -4.01
N ARG A 20 -1.25 12.96 -5.29
CA ARG A 20 -2.10 13.45 -6.39
C ARG A 20 -3.51 12.88 -6.33
N LEU A 21 -3.66 11.59 -6.02
CA LEU A 21 -4.97 10.93 -5.90
C LEU A 21 -5.77 11.41 -4.68
N ALA A 22 -5.10 11.76 -3.58
CA ALA A 22 -5.73 12.26 -2.37
C ALA A 22 -6.10 13.75 -2.44
N THR A 23 -5.49 14.51 -3.35
CA THR A 23 -5.68 15.96 -3.45
C THR A 23 -7.15 16.29 -3.72
N GLY A 24 -7.73 17.15 -2.88
CA GLY A 24 -9.13 17.60 -3.02
C GLY A 24 -10.18 16.63 -2.47
N HIS A 25 -9.79 15.46 -1.95
CA HIS A 25 -10.72 14.55 -1.27
C HIS A 25 -10.94 14.96 0.19
N THR A 26 -12.20 15.12 0.60
CA THR A 26 -12.58 15.58 1.95
C THR A 26 -13.10 14.47 2.88
N GLY A 27 -12.94 13.21 2.48
CA GLY A 27 -13.41 12.03 3.23
C GLY A 27 -12.30 11.13 3.76
N LYS A 28 -12.71 10.00 4.35
CA LYS A 28 -11.77 8.98 4.84
C LYS A 28 -11.12 8.24 3.67
N LEU A 29 -9.79 8.23 3.69
CA LEU A 29 -8.95 7.46 2.76
C LEU A 29 -8.48 6.18 3.44
N ARG A 30 -8.46 5.08 2.67
CA ARG A 30 -7.88 3.81 3.06
C ARG A 30 -6.83 3.40 2.03
N ILE A 31 -5.74 2.83 2.50
CA ILE A 31 -4.70 2.22 1.66
C ILE A 31 -4.23 0.95 2.35
N ASP A 32 -4.25 -0.16 1.63
CA ASP A 32 -3.72 -1.45 2.11
C ASP A 32 -2.34 -1.63 1.49
N VAL A 33 -1.29 -1.48 2.32
CA VAL A 33 0.11 -1.38 1.88
C VAL A 33 0.79 -2.75 1.87
N SER A 34 1.56 -3.05 0.81
CA SER A 34 2.37 -4.27 0.75
C SER A 34 3.52 -4.24 1.76
N SER A 35 3.98 -5.40 2.22
CA SER A 35 5.12 -5.51 3.14
C SER A 35 6.43 -4.97 2.52
N GLY A 36 7.37 -4.52 3.37
CA GLY A 36 8.68 -4.02 2.93
C GLY A 36 8.65 -2.63 2.29
N LYS A 37 7.74 -1.77 2.75
CA LYS A 37 7.48 -0.41 2.23
C LYS A 37 7.64 0.65 3.31
N GLU A 38 8.74 0.59 4.06
CA GLU A 38 8.97 1.38 5.29
C GLU A 38 9.02 2.88 5.03
N GLU A 39 9.67 3.31 3.94
CA GLU A 39 9.75 4.72 3.56
C GLU A 39 8.37 5.26 3.17
N PHE A 40 7.65 4.54 2.31
CA PHE A 40 6.28 4.86 1.94
C PHE A 40 5.31 4.87 3.14
N LEU A 41 5.43 3.92 4.08
CA LEU A 41 4.64 3.92 5.31
C LEU A 41 4.95 5.15 6.18
N SER A 42 6.20 5.57 6.25
CA SER A 42 6.61 6.78 6.97
C SER A 42 6.00 8.04 6.34
N PHE A 43 6.01 8.12 5.02
CA PHE A 43 5.32 9.19 4.27
C PHE A 43 3.82 9.24 4.61
N LEU A 44 3.13 8.09 4.60
CA LEU A 44 1.71 8.03 4.94
C LEU A 44 1.43 8.49 6.38
N LYS A 45 2.25 8.04 7.35
CA LYS A 45 2.11 8.42 8.77
C LYS A 45 2.23 9.92 8.98
N VAL A 46 3.22 10.56 8.36
CA VAL A 46 3.41 12.03 8.43
C VAL A 46 2.22 12.79 7.85
N ARG A 47 1.45 12.17 6.94
CA ARG A 47 0.22 12.73 6.35
C ARG A 47 -1.06 12.34 7.08
N GLY A 48 -0.95 11.76 8.28
CA GLY A 48 -2.08 11.47 9.15
C GLY A 48 -2.74 10.11 8.92
N PHE A 49 -2.17 9.24 8.08
CA PHE A 49 -2.62 7.84 8.03
C PHE A 49 -2.22 7.12 9.31
N GLN A 50 -3.11 6.26 9.79
CA GLN A 50 -2.90 5.40 10.95
C GLN A 50 -3.05 3.95 10.54
N GLN A 51 -2.22 3.08 11.11
CA GLN A 51 -2.33 1.64 10.90
C GLN A 51 -3.56 1.12 11.66
N VAL A 52 -4.53 0.57 10.92
CA VAL A 52 -5.78 0.04 11.49
C VAL A 52 -5.83 -1.48 11.55
N SER A 53 -5.02 -2.16 10.73
CA SER A 53 -4.96 -3.62 10.65
C SER A 53 -3.68 -4.08 9.97
N GLN A 54 -3.19 -5.27 10.33
CA GLN A 54 -2.12 -5.97 9.62
C GLN A 54 -2.43 -7.47 9.61
N PRO A 55 -3.35 -7.92 8.73
CA PRO A 55 -3.65 -9.34 8.61
C PRO A 55 -2.41 -10.10 8.09
N PRO A 56 -2.25 -11.38 8.46
CA PRO A 56 -1.21 -12.22 7.90
C PRO A 56 -1.52 -12.53 6.43
N ILE A 57 -0.48 -12.70 5.61
CA ILE A 57 -0.66 -13.21 4.24
C ILE A 57 -0.70 -14.74 4.31
N MET A 58 -1.72 -15.33 3.69
CA MET A 58 -1.94 -16.78 3.67
C MET A 58 -1.49 -17.39 2.34
N MET A 59 -0.93 -18.59 2.41
CA MET A 59 -0.52 -19.38 1.25
C MET A 59 -0.87 -20.84 1.50
N LEU A 60 -1.42 -21.51 0.47
CA LEU A 60 -1.71 -22.94 0.54
C LEU A 60 -0.74 -23.69 -0.37
N GLY A 61 -0.10 -24.74 0.15
CA GLY A 61 0.76 -25.62 -0.64
C GLY A 61 2.16 -25.11 -0.92
N ASN A 62 2.58 -23.99 -0.31
CA ASN A 62 3.92 -23.44 -0.43
C ASN A 62 4.43 -22.97 0.94
N GLU A 63 5.71 -23.18 1.23
CA GLU A 63 6.36 -22.72 2.46
C GLU A 63 6.90 -21.29 2.35
N THR A 64 7.10 -20.81 1.12
CA THR A 64 7.69 -19.48 0.85
C THR A 64 6.88 -18.70 -0.17
N MET A 65 6.86 -17.39 0.04
CA MET A 65 6.27 -16.42 -0.89
C MET A 65 6.99 -16.42 -2.25
N PRO A 66 6.26 -16.36 -3.37
CA PRO A 66 6.87 -16.11 -4.66
C PRO A 66 7.55 -14.74 -4.65
N THR A 67 8.68 -14.63 -5.34
CA THR A 67 9.43 -13.38 -5.44
C THR A 67 8.55 -12.30 -6.07
N ARG A 68 8.29 -11.22 -5.32
CA ARG A 68 7.61 -10.03 -5.81
C ARG A 68 8.64 -9.08 -6.39
N ASN A 69 8.33 -8.41 -7.51
CA ASN A 69 9.24 -7.44 -8.15
C ASN A 69 9.37 -6.10 -7.39
N GLY A 70 8.77 -5.98 -6.20
CA GLY A 70 8.82 -4.78 -5.38
C GLY A 70 8.04 -3.58 -5.92
N ALA A 71 7.37 -3.65 -7.07
CA ALA A 71 6.69 -2.50 -7.66
C ALA A 71 5.28 -2.25 -7.10
N LEU A 72 4.70 -3.22 -6.39
CA LEU A 72 3.37 -3.11 -5.78
C LEU A 72 3.48 -2.46 -4.40
N PHE A 73 2.88 -1.29 -4.24
CA PHE A 73 2.84 -0.51 -3.00
C PHE A 73 1.52 -0.66 -2.27
N ALA A 74 0.40 -0.71 -3.00
CA ALA A 74 -0.92 -0.90 -2.40
C ALA A 74 -1.83 -1.80 -3.22
N ILE A 75 -2.61 -2.63 -2.52
CA ILE A 75 -3.57 -3.59 -3.09
C ILE A 75 -4.99 -3.03 -3.12
N ALA A 76 -5.76 -3.36 -4.16
CA ALA A 76 -7.13 -2.87 -4.34
C ALA A 76 -8.09 -3.38 -3.26
N ALA A 77 -7.85 -4.60 -2.77
CA ALA A 77 -8.55 -5.21 -1.66
C ALA A 77 -7.65 -6.27 -1.00
N GLN A 78 -7.89 -6.57 0.28
CA GLN A 78 -7.17 -7.62 1.01
C GLN A 78 -7.32 -9.01 0.38
N SER A 79 -8.35 -9.25 -0.42
CA SER A 79 -8.54 -10.49 -1.18
C SER A 79 -7.59 -10.63 -2.38
N PHE A 80 -6.89 -9.57 -2.77
CA PHE A 80 -6.06 -9.53 -3.98
C PHE A 80 -4.56 -9.50 -3.73
N GLY A 81 -4.08 -9.60 -2.49
CA GLY A 81 -2.64 -9.76 -2.25
C GLY A 81 -2.14 -9.61 -0.84
#